data_AF-A0A820JJU8-F1
#
_entry.id   AF-A0A820JJU8-F1
#
_cell.length_a   1.000
_cell.length_b   1.000
_cell.length_c   1.000
_cell.angle_alpha   90.00
_cell.angle_beta   90.00
_cell.angle_gamma   90.00
#
_symmetry.space_group_name_H-M   'P 1'
#
loop_
_entity.id
_entity.type
_entity.pdbx_description
1 polymer ?
#
loop_
_entity_poly.entity_id
_entity_poly.type
_entity_poly.pdbx_seq_one_letter_code
_entity_poly.pdbx_strand_id
1 'polypeptide(L)'
;VQNSVVAPLFGAQIYRRAARLTLDSDTKQEYEDNATQFDIHATSIIDRCFDNDDNFAVDLLKRPTASFYDADPLPLALKSNCRSFLASKCVQRYLDNEWFGYINYKRKAINFRIFLCTLFFPLLPIFCFFLPYVQKHKKMARSARDHSKVSQPTMIHNVIE
;
A
#
# COMPACT_ATOMS: atom_id res chain seq x y z
N VAL A 1 -11.23 -1.29 -13.33
CA VAL A 1 -11.36 -2.00 -12.04
C VAL A 1 -11.49 -0.96 -10.94
N GLN A 2 -12.67 -0.85 -10.32
CA GLN A 2 -12.90 0.05 -9.19
C GLN A 2 -12.29 -0.55 -7.93
N ASN A 3 -11.65 0.26 -7.08
CA ASN A 3 -11.08 -0.22 -5.83
C ASN A 3 -12.17 -0.31 -4.76
N SER A 4 -12.55 -1.54 -4.44
CA SER A 4 -13.56 -1.83 -3.42
C SER A 4 -13.09 -1.55 -1.99
N VAL A 5 -11.77 -1.36 -1.76
CA VAL A 5 -11.18 -1.13 -0.43
C VAL A 5 -11.37 0.32 0.06
N VAL A 6 -11.46 1.29 -0.85
CA VAL A 6 -11.53 2.71 -0.48
C VAL A 6 -12.88 3.08 0.15
N ALA A 7 -13.98 2.50 -0.33
CA ALA A 7 -15.32 2.76 0.19
C ALA A 7 -15.45 2.48 1.71
N PRO A 8 -15.09 1.28 2.24
CA PRO A 8 -15.13 1.03 3.67
C PRO A 8 -14.13 1.90 4.45
N LEU A 9 -12.94 2.20 3.92
CA LEU A 9 -11.99 3.12 4.57
C LEU A 9 -12.56 4.54 4.73
N PHE A 10 -13.29 5.00 3.72
CA PHE A 10 -13.96 6.30 3.76
C PHE A 10 -15.11 6.30 4.78
N GLY A 11 -15.89 5.22 4.85
CA GLY A 11 -16.89 5.00 5.90
C GLY A 11 -16.27 5.11 7.29
N ALA A 12 -15.18 4.37 7.54
CA ALA A 12 -14.45 4.45 8.81
C ALA A 12 -13.95 5.86 9.13
N GLN A 13 -13.51 6.63 8.12
CA GLN A 13 -13.09 8.02 8.30
C GLN A 13 -14.24 8.93 8.71
N ILE A 14 -15.42 8.79 8.11
CA ILE A 14 -16.62 9.58 8.43
C ILE A 14 -17.05 9.28 9.87
N TYR A 15 -17.20 8.00 10.22
CA TYR A 15 -17.64 7.61 11.56
C TYR A 15 -16.66 8.06 12.65
N ARG A 16 -15.34 7.94 12.44
CA ARG A 16 -14.34 8.48 13.39
C ARG A 16 -14.35 9.99 13.49
N ARG A 17 -14.70 10.71 12.42
CA ARG A 17 -14.91 12.16 12.49
C ARG A 17 -16.18 12.50 13.26
N ALA A 18 -17.27 11.79 13.03
CA ALA A 18 -18.51 11.95 13.77
C ALA A 18 -18.28 11.71 15.28
N ALA A 19 -17.60 10.62 15.65
CA ALA A 19 -17.21 10.31 17.03
C ALA A 19 -16.42 11.43 17.73
N ARG A 20 -15.60 12.19 16.99
CA ARG A 20 -14.85 13.33 17.55
C ARG A 20 -15.70 14.59 17.75
N LEU A 21 -16.77 14.75 16.98
CA LEU A 21 -17.69 15.89 17.07
C LEU A 21 -18.80 15.64 18.10
N THR A 22 -19.07 14.38 18.42
CA THR A 22 -20.07 13.98 19.42
C THR A 22 -19.53 14.15 20.84
N LEU A 23 -20.32 14.84 21.68
CA LEU A 23 -20.04 15.03 23.10
C LEU A 23 -20.58 13.89 23.98
N ASP A 24 -21.68 13.27 23.54
CA ASP A 24 -22.29 12.14 24.22
C ASP A 24 -21.39 10.90 24.14
N SER A 25 -21.12 10.28 25.29
CA SER A 25 -20.16 9.19 25.38
C SER A 25 -20.69 7.90 24.73
N ASP A 26 -21.98 7.62 24.90
CA ASP A 26 -22.58 6.39 24.39
C ASP A 26 -22.67 6.42 22.86
N THR A 27 -23.16 7.53 22.30
CA THR A 27 -23.21 7.75 20.84
C THR A 27 -21.81 7.78 20.22
N LYS A 28 -20.83 8.34 20.94
CA LYS A 28 -19.43 8.33 20.49
C LYS A 28 -18.86 6.92 20.39
N GLN A 29 -19.15 6.06 21.36
CA GLN A 29 -18.70 4.67 21.33
C GLN A 29 -19.32 3.91 20.16
N GLU A 30 -20.62 4.11 19.91
CA GLU A 30 -21.30 3.51 18.75
C GLU A 30 -20.66 3.89 17.42
N TYR A 31 -20.26 5.15 17.25
CA TYR A 31 -19.55 5.61 16.05
C TYR A 31 -18.14 5.00 15.92
N GLU A 32 -17.40 4.85 17.01
CA GLU A 32 -16.09 4.18 16.98
C GLU A 32 -16.22 2.68 16.66
N ASP A 33 -17.25 2.02 17.19
CA ASP A 33 -17.53 0.60 16.91
C ASP A 33 -17.90 0.40 15.44
N ASN A 34 -18.78 1.25 14.89
CA ASN A 34 -19.13 1.26 13.47
C ASN A 34 -17.90 1.50 12.59
N ALA A 35 -17.06 2.48 12.93
CA ALA A 35 -15.82 2.73 12.20
C ALA A 35 -14.87 1.53 12.21
N THR A 36 -14.82 0.82 13.34
CA THR A 36 -13.99 -0.39 13.50
C THR A 36 -14.52 -1.54 12.64
N GLN A 37 -15.83 -1.70 12.51
CA GLN A 37 -16.43 -2.69 11.60
C GLN A 37 -16.06 -2.41 10.13
N PHE A 38 -16.09 -1.15 9.71
CA PHE A 38 -15.66 -0.77 8.36
C PHE A 38 -14.16 -1.03 8.13
N ASP A 39 -13.32 -0.76 9.13
CA ASP A 39 -11.88 -1.04 9.10
C ASP A 39 -11.61 -2.55 8.92
N ILE A 40 -12.31 -3.40 9.69
CA ILE A 40 -12.24 -4.87 9.57
C ILE A 40 -12.73 -5.32 8.18
N HIS A 41 -13.80 -4.71 7.66
CA HIS A 41 -14.33 -5.05 6.35
C HIS A 41 -13.32 -4.72 5.23
N ALA A 42 -12.70 -3.53 5.27
CA ALA A 42 -11.63 -3.14 4.34
C ALA A 42 -10.45 -4.12 4.40
N THR A 43 -10.04 -4.50 5.62
CA THR A 43 -8.96 -5.47 5.89
C THR A 43 -9.28 -6.82 5.25
N SER A 44 -10.51 -7.29 5.42
CA SER A 44 -10.95 -8.58 4.88
C SER A 44 -11.00 -8.61 3.35
N ILE A 45 -11.37 -7.50 2.70
CA ILE A 45 -11.34 -7.37 1.24
C ILE A 45 -9.90 -7.45 0.73
N ILE A 46 -8.99 -6.65 1.30
CA ILE A 46 -7.61 -6.61 0.81
C ILE A 46 -6.86 -7.91 1.10
N ASP A 47 -7.10 -8.55 2.25
CA ASP A 47 -6.51 -9.84 2.60
C ASP A 47 -7.00 -10.94 1.65
N ARG A 48 -8.30 -10.97 1.31
CA ARG A 48 -8.81 -11.91 0.29
C ARG A 48 -8.21 -11.64 -1.08
N CYS A 49 -8.03 -10.39 -1.47
CA CYS A 49 -7.36 -10.07 -2.74
C CYS A 49 -5.91 -10.57 -2.70
N PHE A 50 -5.22 -10.38 -1.58
CA PHE A 50 -3.83 -10.80 -1.39
C PHE A 50 -3.65 -12.31 -1.40
N ASP A 51 -4.59 -13.06 -0.80
CA ASP A 51 -4.56 -14.53 -0.81
C ASP A 51 -4.79 -15.11 -2.22
N ASN A 52 -5.45 -14.37 -3.11
CA ASN A 52 -5.67 -14.78 -4.51
C ASN A 52 -4.53 -14.35 -5.45
N ASP A 53 -4.14 -13.07 -5.41
CA ASP A 53 -3.07 -12.50 -6.22
C ASP A 53 -2.39 -11.36 -5.44
N ASP A 54 -1.16 -11.61 -5.01
CA ASP A 54 -0.37 -10.72 -4.20
C ASP A 54 0.00 -9.42 -4.95
N ASN A 55 0.33 -9.52 -6.24
CA ASN A 55 0.70 -8.38 -7.07
C ASN A 55 -0.50 -7.50 -7.36
N PHE A 56 -1.65 -8.11 -7.66
CA PHE A 56 -2.90 -7.38 -7.87
C PHE A 56 -3.33 -6.63 -6.61
N ALA A 57 -3.23 -7.24 -5.43
CA ALA A 57 -3.57 -6.60 -4.16
C ALA A 57 -2.65 -5.40 -3.85
N VAL A 58 -1.35 -5.52 -4.13
CA VAL A 58 -0.41 -4.41 -3.99
C VAL A 58 -0.70 -3.28 -4.98
N ASP A 59 -1.04 -3.60 -6.23
CA ASP A 59 -1.45 -2.60 -7.22
C ASP A 59 -2.76 -1.91 -6.82
N LEU A 60 -3.70 -2.65 -6.21
CA LEU A 60 -4.93 -2.10 -5.65
C LEU A 60 -4.65 -1.12 -4.51
N LEU A 61 -3.63 -1.39 -3.67
CA LEU A 61 -3.21 -0.50 -2.58
C LEU A 61 -2.55 0.79 -3.09
N LYS A 62 -1.85 0.72 -4.23
CA LYS A 62 -1.12 1.85 -4.84
C LYS A 62 -1.96 2.72 -5.77
N ARG A 63 -3.09 2.22 -6.25
CA ARG A 63 -3.87 2.90 -7.28
C ARG A 63 -4.85 3.93 -6.64
N PRO A 64 -4.76 5.22 -7.00
CA PRO A 64 -5.76 6.21 -6.61
C PRO A 64 -7.10 5.89 -7.25
N THR A 65 -8.19 6.24 -6.57
CA THR A 65 -9.55 5.92 -7.04
C THR A 65 -10.38 7.15 -7.30
N ALA A 66 -10.83 7.28 -8.54
CA ALA A 66 -11.70 8.37 -9.00
C ALA A 66 -13.04 8.44 -8.24
N SER A 67 -13.48 7.35 -7.62
CA SER A 67 -14.76 7.27 -6.90
C SER A 67 -14.81 8.12 -5.62
N PHE A 68 -13.65 8.46 -5.02
CA PHE A 68 -13.58 9.21 -3.78
C PHE A 68 -12.42 10.21 -3.80
N TYR A 69 -12.49 11.20 -4.71
CA TYR A 69 -11.50 12.31 -4.79
C TYR A 69 -10.07 11.85 -5.11
N ASP A 70 -9.91 10.83 -5.96
CA ASP A 70 -8.59 10.24 -6.26
C ASP A 70 -7.77 9.89 -5.00
N ALA A 71 -8.47 9.55 -3.91
CA ALA A 71 -7.82 9.26 -2.65
C ALA A 71 -7.01 7.95 -2.76
N ASP A 72 -5.75 8.03 -2.37
CA ASP A 72 -4.91 6.86 -2.20
C ASP A 72 -5.36 6.07 -0.95
N PRO A 73 -5.55 4.74 -1.04
CA PRO A 73 -6.05 3.93 0.07
C PRO A 73 -5.16 3.98 1.32
N LEU A 74 -3.83 3.97 1.12
CA LEU A 74 -2.86 3.90 2.21
C LEU A 74 -2.76 5.23 3.01
N PRO A 75 -2.56 6.41 2.38
CA PRO A 75 -2.67 7.70 3.06
C PRO A 75 -4.04 7.94 3.70
N LEU A 76 -5.13 7.50 3.04
CA LEU A 76 -6.47 7.61 3.60
C LEU A 76 -6.61 6.81 4.89
N ALA A 77 -6.19 5.54 4.88
CA ALA A 77 -6.19 4.66 6.05
C ALA A 77 -5.33 5.19 7.20
N LEU A 78 -4.18 5.80 6.88
CA LEU A 78 -3.33 6.45 7.86
C LEU A 78 -4.02 7.66 8.49
N LYS A 79 -4.65 8.51 7.68
CA LYS A 79 -5.39 9.71 8.14
C LYS A 79 -6.60 9.35 8.99
N SER A 80 -7.28 8.24 8.67
CA SER A 80 -8.42 7.75 9.43
C SER A 80 -8.03 6.85 10.61
N ASN A 81 -6.74 6.60 10.86
CA ASN A 81 -6.26 5.71 11.92
C ASN A 81 -6.90 4.31 11.85
N CYS A 82 -7.02 3.76 10.63
CA CYS A 82 -7.50 2.40 10.39
C CYS A 82 -6.42 1.37 10.76
N ARG A 83 -6.29 1.07 12.05
CA ARG A 83 -5.22 0.21 12.58
C ARG A 83 -5.31 -1.22 12.08
N SER A 84 -6.52 -1.78 11.97
CA SER A 84 -6.73 -3.15 11.49
C SER A 84 -6.29 -3.27 10.04
N PHE A 85 -6.65 -2.30 9.20
CA PHE A 85 -6.22 -2.24 7.81
C PHE A 85 -4.70 -2.08 7.67
N LEU A 86 -4.08 -1.21 8.47
CA LEU A 86 -2.62 -1.05 8.44
C LEU A 86 -1.87 -2.32 8.91
N ALA A 87 -2.49 -3.11 9.78
CA ALA A 87 -1.97 -4.40 10.25
C ALA A 87 -2.26 -5.57 9.28
N SER A 88 -2.97 -5.32 8.16
CA SER A 88 -3.23 -6.31 7.11
C SER A 88 -1.92 -6.94 6.60
N LYS A 89 -1.99 -8.23 6.25
CA LYS A 89 -0.86 -8.96 5.64
C LYS A 89 -0.37 -8.27 4.37
N CYS A 90 -1.29 -7.77 3.55
CA CYS A 90 -0.97 -7.07 2.31
C CYS A 90 -0.18 -5.78 2.57
N VAL A 91 -0.63 -4.95 3.53
CA VAL A 91 0.03 -3.68 3.85
C VAL A 91 1.40 -3.91 4.49
N GLN A 92 1.50 -4.86 5.42
CA GLN A 92 2.79 -5.21 6.05
C GLN A 92 3.77 -5.78 5.03
N ARG A 93 3.32 -6.66 4.13
CA ARG A 93 4.16 -7.20 3.04
C ARG A 93 4.61 -6.09 2.09
N TYR A 94 3.71 -5.17 1.76
CA TYR A 94 4.02 -4.02 0.93
C TYR A 94 5.08 -3.13 1.57
N LEU A 95 4.91 -2.76 2.85
CA LEU A 95 5.86 -1.94 3.59
C LEU A 95 7.20 -2.66 3.79
N ASP A 96 7.20 -3.96 4.07
CA ASP A 96 8.41 -4.78 4.10
C ASP A 96 9.15 -4.70 2.77
N ASN A 97 8.45 -4.86 1.65
CA ASN A 97 9.06 -4.82 0.32
C ASN A 97 9.57 -3.41 -0.03
N GLU A 98 8.87 -2.33 0.36
CA GLU A 98 9.36 -0.97 0.14
C GLU A 98 10.53 -0.62 1.07
N TRP A 99 10.55 -1.12 2.32
CA TRP A 99 11.62 -0.90 3.30
C TRP A 99 12.91 -1.64 2.91
N PHE A 100 12.81 -2.93 2.58
CA PHE A 100 13.94 -3.74 2.16
C PHE A 100 14.26 -3.57 0.65
N GLY A 101 13.42 -2.86 -0.10
CA GLY A 101 13.58 -2.64 -1.53
C GLY A 101 13.81 -3.94 -2.30
N TYR A 102 14.77 -3.92 -3.24
CA TYR A 102 15.21 -5.09 -4.01
C TYR A 102 16.42 -5.80 -3.36
N ILE A 103 16.67 -5.57 -2.07
CA ILE A 103 17.80 -6.18 -1.37
C ILE A 103 17.42 -7.65 -1.12
N ASN A 104 17.54 -8.47 -2.17
CA ASN A 104 17.24 -9.89 -2.19
C ASN A 104 18.08 -10.58 -1.12
N TYR A 105 17.47 -10.85 0.02
CA TYR A 105 18.17 -11.48 1.12
C TYR A 105 17.25 -12.40 1.90
N LYS A 106 17.75 -13.62 2.00
CA LYS A 106 17.49 -14.49 3.14
C LYS A 106 17.76 -13.65 4.41
N ARG A 107 16.70 -13.32 5.15
CA ARG A 107 16.65 -12.41 6.31
C ARG A 107 17.82 -12.62 7.32
N LYS A 108 18.31 -13.87 7.45
CA LYS A 108 19.48 -14.25 8.27
C LYS A 108 20.80 -13.61 7.81
N ALA A 109 21.05 -13.49 6.51
CA ALA A 109 22.31 -12.98 5.98
C ALA A 109 22.42 -11.44 6.08
N ILE A 110 21.32 -10.69 6.06
CA ILE A 110 21.33 -9.23 6.34
C ILE A 110 21.66 -9.00 7.80
N ASN A 111 20.92 -9.64 8.71
CA ASN A 111 21.10 -9.39 10.14
C ASN A 111 22.53 -9.70 10.58
N PHE A 112 23.12 -10.77 10.04
CA PHE A 112 24.53 -11.06 10.26
C PHE A 112 25.46 -10.00 9.65
N ARG A 113 25.22 -9.56 8.40
CA ARG A 113 26.04 -8.53 7.75
C ARG A 113 25.95 -7.16 8.44
N ILE A 114 24.77 -6.76 8.93
CA ILE A 114 24.58 -5.52 9.69
C ILE A 114 25.29 -5.63 11.04
N PHE A 115 25.10 -6.74 11.76
CA PHE A 115 25.82 -6.98 13.02
C PHE A 115 27.34 -6.96 12.82
N LEU A 116 27.82 -7.58 11.74
CA LEU A 116 29.24 -7.58 11.36
C LEU A 116 29.71 -6.16 11.00
N CYS A 117 28.92 -5.39 10.27
CA CYS A 117 29.19 -3.99 9.91
C CYS A 117 29.29 -3.08 11.16
N THR A 118 28.40 -3.25 12.13
CA THR A 118 28.43 -2.50 13.40
C THR A 118 29.60 -2.92 14.29
N LEU A 119 29.90 -4.22 14.36
CA LEU A 119 30.99 -4.76 15.19
C LEU A 119 32.36 -4.42 14.61
N PHE A 120 32.48 -4.40 13.28
CA PHE A 120 33.69 -4.07 12.55
C PHE A 120 33.63 -2.66 11.95
N PHE A 121 32.98 -1.71 12.63
CA PHE A 121 32.97 -0.30 12.28
C PHE A 121 34.36 0.29 11.90
N PRO A 122 35.48 -0.09 12.55
CA PRO A 122 36.81 0.36 12.11
C PRO A 122 37.31 -0.29 10.80
N LEU A 123 36.73 -1.38 10.32
CA LEU A 123 37.10 -2.07 9.07
C LEU A 123 36.16 -1.76 7.88
N LEU A 124 35.13 -0.93 8.10
CA LEU A 124 34.21 -0.47 7.04
C LEU A 124 34.89 0.13 5.80
N PRO A 125 35.96 0.95 5.89
CA PRO A 125 36.58 1.49 4.67
C PRO A 125 37.16 0.40 3.76
N ILE A 126 37.57 -0.75 4.31
CA ILE A 126 38.09 -1.89 3.54
C ILE A 126 36.94 -2.70 2.92
N PHE A 127 35.83 -2.84 3.64
CA PHE A 127 34.67 -3.62 3.19
C PHE A 127 33.83 -2.89 2.12
N CYS A 128 33.78 -1.56 2.15
CA CYS A 128 33.13 -0.74 1.13
C CYS A 128 33.75 -0.89 -0.27
N PHE A 129 35.02 -1.28 -0.37
CA PHE A 129 35.67 -1.55 -1.65
C PHE A 129 35.19 -2.87 -2.30
N PHE A 130 34.73 -3.83 -1.49
CA PHE A 130 34.35 -5.18 -1.95
C PHE A 130 32.84 -5.40 -2.12
N LEU A 131 32.01 -4.43 -1.74
CA LEU A 131 30.56 -4.54 -1.96
C LEU A 131 30.23 -4.03 -3.38
N PRO A 132 29.79 -4.89 -4.31
CA PRO A 132 29.29 -4.42 -5.59
C PRO A 132 28.05 -3.55 -5.30
N TYR A 133 28.17 -2.26 -5.60
CA TYR A 133 27.05 -1.33 -5.62
C TYR A 133 26.02 -1.85 -6.62
N VAL A 134 24.94 -2.45 -6.12
CA VAL A 134 23.84 -2.93 -6.96
C VAL A 134 23.16 -1.72 -7.58
N GLN A 135 23.42 -1.48 -8.85
CA GLN A 135 22.77 -0.42 -9.62
C GLN A 135 21.26 -0.65 -9.70
N LYS A 136 20.54 0.41 -9.33
CA LYS A 136 19.10 0.57 -9.31
C LYS A 136 18.52 0.53 -10.73
N HIS A 137 17.83 -0.55 -11.11
CA HIS A 137 17.07 -0.59 -12.36
C HIS A 137 15.59 -0.26 -12.15
N LYS A 138 15.20 0.89 -12.71
CA LYS A 138 13.83 1.41 -12.87
C LYS A 138 12.94 0.37 -13.56
N LYS A 139 12.04 -0.30 -12.83
CA LYS A 139 10.95 -1.10 -13.41
C LYS A 139 9.55 -0.50 -13.21
N MET A 140 9.44 0.79 -12.91
CA MET A 140 8.15 1.53 -12.95
C MET A 140 7.83 2.17 -14.32
N ALA A 141 8.72 2.08 -15.32
CA ALA A 141 8.51 2.68 -16.65
C ALA A 141 7.94 1.71 -17.72
N ARG A 142 7.55 0.48 -17.33
CA ARG A 142 6.87 -0.47 -18.24
C ARG A 142 5.37 -0.58 -17.97
N SER A 143 4.92 -0.58 -16.71
CA SER A 143 3.48 -0.64 -16.39
C SER A 143 2.71 0.62 -16.82
N ALA A 144 3.35 1.81 -16.79
CA ALA A 144 2.74 3.05 -17.28
C ALA A 144 2.55 3.09 -18.82
N ARG A 145 3.27 2.27 -19.60
CA ARG A 145 3.11 2.20 -21.06
C ARG A 145 1.95 1.31 -21.50
N ASP A 146 1.57 0.32 -20.70
CA ASP A 146 0.38 -0.49 -21.00
C ASP A 146 -0.92 0.22 -20.60
N HIS A 147 -0.91 0.97 -19.50
CA HIS A 147 -2.08 1.77 -19.11
C HIS A 147 -2.39 2.94 -20.06
N SER A 148 -1.39 3.48 -20.78
CA SER A 148 -1.65 4.51 -21.82
C SER A 148 -2.16 3.93 -23.14
N LYS A 149 -1.98 2.63 -23.39
CA LYS A 149 -2.46 1.97 -24.61
C LYS A 149 -3.92 1.55 -24.55
N VAL A 150 -4.46 1.34 -23.34
CA VAL A 150 -5.89 0.97 -23.15
C VAL A 150 -6.81 2.20 -23.20
N SER A 151 -6.26 3.42 -23.15
CA SER A 151 -7.06 4.67 -23.08
C SER A 151 -7.08 5.51 -24.37
N GLN A 152 -6.67 4.95 -25.53
CA GLN A 152 -7.00 5.57 -26.81
C GLN A 152 -8.42 5.14 -27.23
N PRO A 153 -9.41 6.04 -27.34
CA PRO A 153 -10.59 5.74 -28.11
C PRO A 153 -10.13 5.51 -29.56
N THR A 154 -10.37 4.32 -30.08
CA THR A 154 -10.38 4.07 -31.53
C THR A 154 -11.36 5.05 -32.14
N MET A 155 -10.83 6.14 -32.69
CA MET A 155 -11.51 7.02 -33.64
C MET A 155 -11.91 6.14 -34.83
N ILE A 156 -13.13 5.63 -34.82
CA ILE A 156 -13.76 5.11 -36.03
C ILE A 156 -14.10 6.36 -36.87
N HIS A 157 -13.18 6.72 -37.76
CA HIS A 157 -13.47 7.62 -38.86
C HIS A 157 -13.54 6.78 -40.14
N ASN A 158 -14.71 6.85 -40.77
CA ASN A 158 -15.03 6.50 -42.16
C ASN A 158 -15.32 5.04 -42.52
N VAL A 159 -16.62 4.70 -42.45
CA VAL A 159 -17.30 3.95 -43.50
C VAL A 159 -18.62 4.67 -43.82
N ILE A 160 -18.55 5.81 -44.52
CA ILE A 160 -19.57 6.27 -45.48
C ILE A 160 -18.82 7.13 -46.50
N GLU A 161 -18.32 6.48 -47.55
CA GLU A 161 -18.43 6.91 -48.95
C GLU A 161 -18.17 5.70 -49.85
#